data_AF-T1A6F7-F1
#
_entry.id   AF-T1A6F7-F1
#
_cell.length_a   1.000
_cell.length_b   1.000
_cell.length_c   1.000
_cell.angle_alpha   90.00
_cell.angle_beta   90.00
_cell.angle_gamma   90.00
#
_symmetry.space_group_name_H-M   'P 1'
#
loop_
_entity.id
_entity.type
_entity.pdbx_description
1 polymer ?
#
loop_
_entity_poly.entity_id
_entity_poly.type
_entity_poly.pdbx_seq_one_letter_code
_entity_poly.pdbx_strand_id
1 'polypeptide(L)' 'TQALKILLGRGKVLAAPHGLHFDGYRNKLVHTWRPGGNNNPLQRLMLSVARRRFMRQ' A
#
# COMPACT_ATOMS: atom_id res chain seq x y z
N THR A 1 1.87 2.02 11.12
CA THR A 1 1.46 3.37 11.53
C THR A 1 2.66 4.29 11.49
N GLN A 2 2.73 5.23 10.53
CA GLN A 2 3.87 6.16 10.42
C GLN A 2 3.68 7.38 11.33
N ALA A 3 2.45 7.85 11.53
CA ALA A 3 2.12 8.96 12.43
C ALA A 3 2.64 8.72 13.86
N LEU A 4 2.39 7.53 14.42
CA LEU A 4 2.88 7.18 15.75
C LEU A 4 4.41 7.19 15.86
N LYS A 5 5.12 6.80 14.79
CA LYS A 5 6.58 6.88 14.77
C LYS A 5 7.07 8.32 14.81
N ILE A 6 6.39 9.22 14.13
CA ILE A 6 6.70 10.66 14.15
C ILE A 6 6.44 11.22 15.56
N LEU A 7 5.27 10.95 16.12
CA LEU A 7 4.86 11.46 17.43
C LEU A 7 5.74 10.95 18.58
N LEU A 8 6.23 9.71 18.49
CA LEU A 8 7.07 9.09 19.52
C LEU A 8 8.57 9.10 19.18
N GLY A 9 9.00 9.78 18.11
CA GLY A 9 10.41 9.78 17.69
C GLY A 9 10.98 8.39 17.37
N ARG A 10 10.15 7.44 16.93
CA ARG A 10 10.50 6.02 16.80
C ARG A 10 11.01 5.65 15.42
N GLY A 11 12.33 5.53 15.27
CA GLY A 11 13.00 4.91 14.14
C GLY A 11 12.65 5.51 12.77
N LYS A 12 13.03 4.82 11.69
CA LYS A 12 12.83 5.33 10.32
C LYS A 12 11.35 5.36 9.91
N VAL A 13 10.95 6.47 9.29
CA VAL A 13 9.63 6.69 8.70
C VAL A 13 9.67 6.34 7.21
N LEU A 14 8.66 5.62 6.74
CA LEU A 14 8.50 5.35 5.31
C LEU A 14 7.76 6.53 4.65
N ALA A 15 8.51 7.35 3.92
CA ALA A 15 7.96 8.48 3.17
C ALA A 15 7.22 8.02 1.89
N ALA A 16 6.51 8.92 1.20
CA ALA A 16 5.99 8.63 -0.13
C ALA A 16 7.15 8.25 -1.09
N PRO A 17 6.94 7.37 -2.09
CA PRO A 17 5.69 6.80 -2.58
C PRO A 17 5.45 5.36 -2.08
N HIS A 18 5.68 5.10 -0.79
CA HIS A 18 5.46 3.80 -0.19
C HIS A 18 4.01 3.64 0.32
N GLY A 19 3.38 2.51 -0.03
CA GLY A 19 2.09 2.08 0.51
C GLY A 19 2.26 1.10 1.66
N LEU A 20 1.37 1.17 2.64
CA LEU A 20 1.30 0.24 3.76
C LEU A 20 -0.11 -0.31 3.84
N HIS A 21 -0.22 -1.63 3.98
CA HIS A 21 -1.50 -2.31 4.17
C HIS A 21 -1.36 -3.26 5.34
N PHE A 22 -2.26 -3.14 6.32
CA PHE A 22 -2.31 -4.03 7.47
C PHE A 22 -3.57 -4.87 7.38
N ASP A 23 -3.39 -6.19 7.35
CA ASP A 23 -4.45 -7.18 7.45
C ASP A 23 -4.58 -7.61 8.91
N GLY A 24 -5.66 -7.18 9.57
CA GLY A 24 -5.94 -7.48 10.97
C GLY A 24 -6.32 -8.93 11.24
N TYR A 25 -6.89 -9.64 10.27
CA TYR A 25 -7.28 -11.04 10.45
C TYR A 25 -6.06 -11.96 10.46
N ARG A 26 -5.05 -11.62 9.65
CA ARG A 26 -3.82 -12.39 9.51
C ARG A 26 -2.63 -11.79 10.27
N ASN A 27 -2.87 -10.71 11.00
CA ASN A 27 -1.85 -9.89 11.67
C ASN A 27 -0.64 -9.60 10.75
N LYS A 28 -0.90 -9.27 9.49
CA LYS A 28 0.14 -9.13 8.46
C LYS A 28 0.26 -7.68 8.00
N LEU A 29 1.45 -7.11 8.16
CA LEU A 29 1.79 -5.80 7.59
C LEU A 29 2.54 -6.00 6.28
N VAL A 30 1.98 -5.51 5.19
CA VAL A 30 2.61 -5.51 3.86
C VAL A 30 3.02 -4.10 3.50
N HIS A 31 4.26 -3.97 3.07
CA HIS A 31 4.82 -2.76 2.48
C HIS A 31 4.90 -2.92 0.97
N THR A 32 4.56 -1.88 0.24
CA THR A 32 4.63 -1.87 -1.23
C THR A 32 5.26 -0.57 -1.69
N TRP A 33 6.21 -0.65 -2.61
CA TRP A 33 6.70 0.52 -3.31
C TRP A 33 5.73 0.86 -4.46
N ARG A 34 5.21 2.09 -4.50
CA ARG A 34 4.14 2.48 -5.43
C ARG A 34 4.51 3.79 -6.17
N PRO A 35 5.58 3.77 -6.97
CA PRO A 35 6.08 4.96 -7.66
C PRO A 35 5.01 5.52 -8.62
N GLY A 36 4.90 6.85 -8.70
CA GLY A 36 3.91 7.52 -9.56
C GLY A 36 2.45 7.49 -9.08
N GLY A 37 2.16 6.83 -7.95
CA GLY A 37 0.84 6.83 -7.32
C GLY A 37 -0.27 6.33 -8.25
N ASN A 38 -1.50 6.82 -8.02
CA ASN A 38 -2.69 6.37 -8.76
C ASN A 38 -2.64 6.66 -10.27
N ASN A 39 -1.84 7.65 -10.69
CA ASN A 39 -1.68 8.02 -12.10
C ASN A 39 -0.68 7.13 -12.86
N ASN A 40 -0.01 6.19 -12.18
CA ASN A 40 0.91 5.26 -12.83
C ASN A 40 0.16 4.29 -13.77
N PRO A 41 0.51 4.22 -15.08
CA PRO A 41 -0.09 3.30 -16.03
C PRO A 41 -0.06 1.82 -15.59
N LEU A 42 1.04 1.37 -14.97
CA LEU A 42 1.17 0.02 -14.44
C LEU A 42 0.16 -0.25 -13.33
N GLN A 43 -0.06 0.72 -12.44
CA GLN A 43 -1.06 0.60 -11.38
C GLN A 43 -2.47 0.52 -11.95
N ARG A 44 -2.80 1.32 -12.98
CA ARG A 44 -4.11 1.27 -13.66
C ARG A 44 -4.33 -0.09 -14.33
N LEU A 45 -3.29 -0.65 -14.95
CA LEU A 45 -3.34 -2.00 -15.54
C LEU A 45 -3.58 -3.06 -14.47
N MET A 46 -2.82 -3.04 -13.37
CA MET A 46 -3.03 -3.96 -12.23
C MET A 46 -4.45 -3.87 -11.68
N LEU A 47 -4.99 -2.65 -11.49
CA LEU A 47 -6.36 -2.45 -11.02
C LEU A 47 -7.39 -3.01 -12.01
N SER A 48 -7.17 -2.86 -13.32
CA SER A 48 -8.05 -3.42 -14.35
C SER A 48 -8.11 -4.96 -14.31
N VAL A 49 -6.96 -5.60 -14.09
CA VAL A 49 -6.86 -7.07 -13.97
C VAL A 49 -7.50 -7.54 -12.67
N ALA A 50 -7.22 -6.87 -11.55
CA ALA A 50 -7.82 -7.18 -10.27
C ALA A 50 -9.36 -7.09 -10.33
N ARG A 51 -9.91 -6.00 -10.88
CA ARG A 51 -11.36 -5.82 -11.07
C ARG A 51 -11.97 -6.97 -11.88
N ARG A 52 -11.35 -7.35 -13.00
CA ARG A 52 -11.82 -8.47 -13.82
C ARG A 52 -11.82 -9.80 -13.08
N ARG A 53 -10.85 -10.03 -12.17
CA ARG A 53 -10.74 -11.27 -11.40
C ARG A 53 -11.70 -11.34 -10.21
N PHE A 54 -12.02 -10.20 -9.60
CA PHE A 54 -13.03 -10.12 -8.55
C PHE A 54 -14.46 -10.21 -9.09
N MET A 55 -14.75 -9.66 -10.27
CA MET A 55 -16.09 -9.74 -10.88
C MET A 55 -16.40 -11.11 -11.51
N ARG A 56 -15.40 -11.99 -11.63
CA ARG A 56 -15.53 -13.36 -12.15
C ARG A 56 -15.69 -14.41 -11.04
N GLN A 57 -15.52 -14.01 -9.78
CA GLN A 57 -15.83 -14.80 -8.59
C GLN A 57 -17.24 -14.43 -8.14
#